data_AF-A0A497IGN4-F1
#
_entry.id   AF-A0A497IGN4-F1
#
_cell.length_a   1.000
_cell.length_b   1.000
_cell.length_c   1.000
_cell.angle_alpha   90.00
_cell.angle_beta   90.00
_cell.angle_gamma   90.00
#
_symmetry.space_group_name_H-M   'P 1'
#
loop_
_entity.id
_entity.type
_entity.pdbx_description
1 polymer ?
#
loop_
_entity_poly.entity_id
_entity_poly.type
_entity_poly.pdbx_seq_one_letter_code
_entity_poly.pdbx_strand_id
1 'polypeptide(L)'
;IRYYEWMSNIKGERYGTITLTYNHHQRGLVDEITDIEHEFIGTIQSTLHLHVDENNCFELVVVHGDGERIRELSERLTALKGVKHVKLTTIVPEAEE
;
A
#
# COMPACT_ATOMS: atom_id res chain seq x y z
N ILE A 1 -5.97 14.99 9.26
CA ILE A 1 -4.91 15.28 10.25
C ILE A 1 -4.61 14.08 11.14
N ARG A 2 -5.62 13.43 11.78
CA ARG A 2 -5.44 12.24 12.64
C ARG A 2 -4.73 11.02 11.98
N TYR A 3 -4.73 10.93 10.64
CA TYR A 3 -4.07 9.86 9.89
C TYR A 3 -2.54 9.98 9.86
N TYR A 4 -1.99 11.19 9.97
CA TYR A 4 -0.54 11.39 9.87
C TYR A 4 0.19 11.09 11.20
N GLU A 5 -0.48 11.29 12.34
CA GLU A 5 0.13 11.08 13.66
C GLU A 5 0.38 9.61 14.02
N TRP A 6 -0.43 8.67 13.50
CA TRP A 6 -0.19 7.24 13.74
C TRP A 6 0.88 6.68 12.79
N MET A 7 0.92 7.19 11.54
CA MET A 7 1.92 6.77 10.55
C MET A 7 3.34 7.17 10.93
N SER A 8 3.53 8.32 11.60
CA SER A 8 4.86 8.78 12.02
C SER A 8 5.60 7.83 12.99
N ASN A 9 4.87 6.90 13.61
CA ASN A 9 5.40 5.91 14.55
C ASN A 9 5.62 4.51 13.93
N ILE A 10 5.41 4.34 12.63
CA ILE A 10 5.69 3.08 11.93
C ILE A 10 7.19 3.03 11.61
N LYS A 11 7.94 2.29 12.42
CA LYS A 11 9.40 2.15 12.33
C LYS A 11 9.86 0.73 12.64
N GLY A 12 11.04 0.37 12.15
CA GLY A 12 11.63 -0.95 12.34
C GLY A 12 10.86 -2.04 11.60
N GLU A 13 11.19 -3.30 11.87
CA GLU A 13 10.59 -4.44 11.17
C GLU A 13 9.06 -4.49 11.38
N ARG A 14 8.33 -4.70 10.28
CA ARG A 14 6.87 -4.76 10.25
C ARG A 14 6.39 -5.79 9.24
N TYR A 15 5.27 -6.43 9.56
CA TYR A 15 4.40 -7.07 8.58
C TYR A 15 3.16 -6.22 8.40
N GLY A 16 2.57 -6.22 7.21
CA GLY A 16 1.36 -5.43 7.00
C GLY A 16 0.65 -5.68 5.69
N THR A 17 -0.42 -4.93 5.52
CA THR A 17 -1.20 -4.85 4.31
C THR A 17 -1.49 -3.41 3.95
N ILE A 18 -1.43 -3.11 2.65
CA ILE A 18 -1.96 -1.89 2.07
C ILE A 18 -3.15 -2.29 1.22
N THR A 19 -4.34 -1.84 1.60
CA THR A 19 -5.53 -1.98 0.77
C THR A 19 -5.75 -0.69 0.00
N LEU A 20 -5.94 -0.76 -1.31
CA LEU A 20 -6.30 0.39 -2.13
C LEU A 20 -7.49 0.11 -3.05
N THR A 21 -8.27 1.14 -3.35
CA THR A 21 -9.30 1.09 -4.40
C THR A 21 -9.09 2.20 -5.40
N TYR A 22 -9.28 1.90 -6.68
CA TYR A 22 -9.06 2.86 -7.77
C TYR A 22 -9.93 2.57 -8.97
N ASN A 23 -10.08 3.57 -9.85
CA ASN A 23 -10.76 3.42 -11.12
C ASN A 23 -9.76 2.99 -12.21
N HIS A 24 -9.84 1.75 -12.70
CA HIS A 24 -8.90 1.24 -13.70
C HIS A 24 -9.12 1.83 -15.11
N HIS A 25 -10.25 2.48 -15.38
CA HIS A 25 -10.46 3.26 -16.61
C HIS A 25 -9.73 4.60 -16.59
N GLN A 26 -9.18 5.03 -15.45
CA GLN A 26 -8.36 6.23 -15.43
C GLN A 26 -7.04 5.96 -16.15
N ARG A 27 -6.87 6.64 -17.29
CA ARG A 27 -5.69 6.49 -18.15
C ARG A 27 -4.38 6.70 -17.38
N GLY A 28 -3.48 5.74 -17.48
CA GLY A 28 -2.13 5.77 -16.88
C GLY A 28 -2.07 5.39 -15.40
N LEU A 29 -3.21 5.30 -14.70
CA LEU A 29 -3.21 5.05 -13.26
C LEU A 29 -2.65 3.67 -12.89
N VAL A 30 -3.04 2.63 -13.64
CA VAL A 30 -2.58 1.25 -13.39
C VAL A 30 -1.07 1.14 -13.61
N ASP A 31 -0.56 1.81 -14.64
CA ASP A 31 0.88 1.86 -14.94
C ASP A 31 1.64 2.60 -13.82
N GLU A 32 1.14 3.76 -13.36
CA GLU A 32 1.74 4.50 -12.26
C GLU A 32 1.74 3.72 -10.92
N ILE A 33 0.65 2.99 -10.63
CA ILE A 33 0.60 2.09 -9.46
C ILE A 33 1.66 1.00 -9.60
N THR A 34 1.72 0.36 -10.77
CA THR A 34 2.66 -0.74 -11.05
C THR A 34 4.11 -0.28 -10.98
N ASP A 35 4.43 0.90 -11.49
CA ASP A 35 5.77 1.50 -11.42
C ASP A 35 6.17 1.77 -9.96
N ILE A 36 5.24 2.31 -9.14
CA ILE A 36 5.47 2.46 -7.70
C ILE A 36 5.69 1.10 -7.06
N GLU A 37 4.85 0.09 -7.30
CA GLU A 37 5.04 -1.23 -6.70
C GLU A 37 6.38 -1.87 -7.09
N HIS A 38 6.82 -1.70 -8.34
CA HIS A 38 8.11 -2.20 -8.82
C HIS A 38 9.31 -1.56 -8.09
N GLU A 39 9.23 -0.29 -7.69
CA GLU A 39 10.27 0.35 -6.87
C GLU A 39 10.36 -0.24 -5.44
N PHE A 40 9.35 -0.98 -5.00
CA PHE A 40 9.23 -1.54 -3.66
C PHE A 40 9.19 -3.08 -3.65
N ILE A 41 9.71 -3.76 -4.69
CA ILE A 41 9.79 -5.24 -4.76
C ILE A 41 10.47 -5.87 -3.53
N GLY A 42 11.42 -5.16 -2.89
CA GLY A 42 12.06 -5.65 -1.66
C GLY A 42 11.18 -5.59 -0.41
N THR A 43 10.05 -4.89 -0.48
CA THR A 43 9.09 -4.68 0.62
C THR A 43 7.76 -5.38 0.35
N ILE A 44 7.34 -5.47 -0.91
CA ILE A 44 6.11 -6.13 -1.33
C ILE A 44 6.34 -7.64 -1.43
N GLN A 45 5.56 -8.42 -0.68
CA GLN A 45 5.59 -9.88 -0.72
C GLN A 45 4.65 -10.43 -1.80
N SER A 46 3.48 -9.82 -1.95
CA SER A 46 2.50 -10.18 -2.96
C SER A 46 1.44 -9.09 -3.11
N THR A 47 0.77 -9.09 -4.25
CA THR A 47 -0.38 -8.22 -4.53
C THR A 47 -1.55 -9.08 -5.01
N LEU A 48 -2.73 -8.84 -4.46
CA LEU A 48 -4.00 -9.45 -4.90
C LEU A 48 -4.91 -8.35 -5.46
N HIS A 49 -5.30 -8.51 -6.72
CA HIS A 49 -6.18 -7.60 -7.44
C HIS A 49 -7.55 -8.23 -7.66
N LEU A 50 -8.62 -7.48 -7.37
CA LEU A 50 -10.01 -7.89 -7.53
C LEU A 50 -10.79 -6.81 -8.30
N HIS A 51 -11.50 -7.21 -9.35
CA HIS A 51 -12.49 -6.33 -9.99
C HIS A 51 -13.76 -6.30 -9.14
N VAL A 52 -14.07 -5.14 -8.55
CA VAL A 52 -15.25 -4.95 -7.71
C VAL A 52 -16.48 -4.67 -8.57
N ASP A 53 -16.30 -3.84 -9.59
CA ASP A 53 -17.29 -3.54 -10.63
C ASP A 53 -16.59 -3.11 -11.93
N GLU A 54 -17.37 -2.66 -12.92
CA GLU A 54 -16.89 -2.24 -14.24
C GLU A 54 -15.79 -1.17 -14.18
N ASN A 55 -15.76 -0.32 -13.16
CA ASN A 55 -14.79 0.76 -13.07
C ASN A 55 -13.78 0.54 -11.95
N ASN A 56 -14.17 -0.15 -10.87
CA ASN A 56 -13.42 -0.17 -9.63
C ASN A 56 -12.65 -1.47 -9.43
N CYS A 57 -11.38 -1.31 -9.08
CA CYS A 57 -10.54 -2.39 -8.58
C CYS A 57 -10.29 -2.21 -7.09
N PHE A 58 -10.17 -3.35 -6.40
CA PHE A 58 -9.67 -3.44 -5.04
C PHE A 58 -8.36 -4.21 -5.08
N GLU A 59 -7.33 -3.67 -4.47
CA GLU A 59 -6.01 -4.26 -4.44
C GLU A 59 -5.52 -4.37 -3.00
N LEU A 60 -4.95 -5.53 -2.68
CA LEU A 60 -4.36 -5.86 -1.39
C LEU A 60 -2.88 -6.15 -1.62
N VAL A 61 -2.03 -5.27 -1.13
CA VAL A 61 -0.57 -5.40 -1.18
C VAL A 61 -0.09 -5.91 0.17
N VAL A 62 0.46 -7.12 0.23
CA VAL A 62 1.08 -7.69 1.43
C VAL A 62 2.52 -7.21 1.48
N VAL A 63 2.93 -6.67 2.63
CA VAL A 63 4.24 -6.04 2.81
C VAL A 63 4.97 -6.59 4.04
N HIS A 64 6.29 -6.64 3.93
CA HIS A 64 7.22 -6.98 5.01
C HIS A 64 8.53 -6.20 4.83
N GLY A 65 9.09 -5.68 5.93
CA GLY A 65 10.34 -4.93 5.91
C GLY A 65 10.32 -3.74 6.86
N ASP A 66 11.19 -2.77 6.56
CA ASP A 66 11.29 -1.54 7.35
C ASP A 66 10.00 -0.71 7.28
N GLY A 67 9.50 -0.33 8.46
CA GLY A 67 8.26 0.40 8.63
C GLY A 67 8.24 1.78 7.97
N GLU A 68 9.38 2.47 7.86
CA GLU A 68 9.45 3.76 7.19
C GLU A 68 9.33 3.57 5.67
N ARG A 69 9.92 2.51 5.12
CA ARG A 69 9.76 2.12 3.70
C ARG A 69 8.32 1.70 3.39
N ILE A 70 7.68 0.92 4.26
CA ILE A 70 6.26 0.54 4.12
C ILE A 70 5.36 1.77 4.14
N ARG A 71 5.62 2.72 5.05
CA ARG A 71 4.90 3.99 5.12
C ARG A 71 5.07 4.80 3.84
N GLU A 72 6.29 4.91 3.33
CA GLU A 72 6.59 5.63 2.09
C GLU A 72 5.80 5.05 0.90
N LEU A 73 5.73 3.72 0.76
CA LEU A 73 4.90 3.06 -0.26
C LEU A 73 3.44 3.49 -0.14
N SER A 74 2.87 3.40 1.07
CA SER A 74 1.48 3.80 1.30
C SER A 74 1.23 5.27 1.00
N GLU A 75 2.18 6.16 1.32
CA GLU A 75 2.08 7.60 1.04
C GLU A 75 2.12 7.88 -0.46
N ARG A 76 3.00 7.21 -1.21
CA ARG A 76 3.09 7.33 -2.68
C ARG A 76 1.81 6.87 -3.37
N LEU A 77 1.27 5.71 -2.97
CA LEU A 77 0.00 5.22 -3.50
C LEU A 77 -1.17 6.16 -3.15
N THR A 78 -1.17 6.74 -1.95
CA THR A 78 -2.20 7.72 -1.54
C THR A 78 -2.14 9.01 -2.34
N ALA A 79 -0.95 9.42 -2.79
CA ALA A 79 -0.75 10.66 -3.54
C ALA A 79 -1.20 10.56 -5.02
N LEU A 80 -1.37 9.34 -5.55
CA LEU A 80 -1.82 9.14 -6.93
C LEU A 80 -3.25 9.64 -7.12
N LYS A 81 -3.42 10.56 -8.07
CA LYS A 81 -4.75 11.01 -8.50
C LYS A 81 -5.50 9.80 -9.06
N GLY A 82 -6.71 9.55 -8.58
CA GLY A 82 -7.54 8.44 -9.07
C GLY A 82 -7.59 7.22 -8.16
N VAL A 83 -6.65 7.13 -7.20
CA VAL A 83 -6.79 6.26 -6.04
C VAL A 83 -7.84 6.89 -5.11
N LYS A 84 -8.83 6.08 -4.73
CA LYS A 84 -10.01 6.53 -3.96
C LYS A 84 -9.81 6.31 -2.47
N HIS A 85 -9.30 5.14 -2.10
CA HIS A 85 -9.01 4.79 -0.72
C HIS A 85 -7.67 4.09 -0.65
N VAL A 86 -6.90 4.39 0.39
CA VAL A 86 -5.71 3.65 0.81
C VAL A 86 -5.80 3.43 2.31
N LYS A 87 -5.51 2.21 2.75
CA LYS A 87 -5.39 1.90 4.18
C LYS A 87 -4.20 1.00 4.41
N LEU A 88 -3.25 1.50 5.19
CA LEU A 88 -2.14 0.72 5.72
C LEU A 88 -2.53 0.13 7.08
N THR A 89 -2.28 -1.15 7.26
CA THR A 89 -2.36 -1.85 8.56
C THR A 89 -1.05 -2.59 8.77
N THR A 90 -0.41 -2.40 9.92
CA THR A 90 0.86 -3.06 10.24
C THR A 90 0.80 -3.70 11.61
N ILE A 91 1.57 -4.76 11.79
CA ILE A 91 1.87 -5.39 13.07
C ILE A 91 3.39 -5.40 13.28
N VAL A 92 3.81 -5.42 14.53
CA VAL A 92 5.19 -5.74 14.89
C VAL A 92 5.28 -7.27 14.91
N PRO A 93 6.23 -7.91 14.22
CA PRO A 93 6.47 -9.33 14.42
C PRO A 93 6.82 -9.59 15.89
N GLU A 94 6.18 -10.59 16.49
CA GLU A 94 6.57 -11.07 17.81
C GLU A 94 7.97 -11.72 17.67
N ALA A 95 8.90 -11.37 18.57
CA ALA A 95 10.14 -12.11 18.65
C ALA A 95 9.81 -13.51 19.18
N GLU A 96 10.20 -14.55 18.44
CA GLU A 96 10.22 -15.90 19.01
C GLU A 96 11.21 -15.88 20.20
N GLU A 97 10.70 -16.16 21.41
CA GLU A 97 11.52 -16.38 22.62
C GLU A 97 12.34 -17.67 22.50
#